data_AF-A0A3D8RUY2-F1
#
_entry.id   AF-A0A3D8RUY2-F1
#
_cell.length_a   1.000
_cell.length_b   1.000
_cell.length_c   1.000
_cell.angle_alpha   90.00
_cell.angle_beta   90.00
_cell.angle_gamma   90.00
#
_symmetry.space_group_name_H-M   'P 1'
#
loop_
_entity.id
_entity.type
_entity.pdbx_description
1 polymer ?
#
loop_
_entity_poly.entity_id
_entity_poly.type
_entity_poly.pdbx_seq_one_letter_code
_entity_poly.pdbx_strand_id
1 'polypeptide(L)'
;MPSIQAGEKAAIVLKVDEGISVNSSKGLSYGIELELVFAFHESELRNNPSPALSPGMEIAKDLSLSLRRTAAFTIVRGTPLHIYNSWGKRPKHDPYAVPAPYTTEPQQILFDHLTNKDLMARFDIRDTMTWKEKAHQNYKRWLITKDYTVCGVGSHNLPEWLPNIVDASNHPKRGQASWDSIGLEIVSPVMHTQRAANRREIQEVVQALQKPGNGTGGFITNQCGFHVHVEAPTDPKVLKTLALLILVYEEEISRLHPPCRQPSHPCAGNNLESNRQMLTAKHRSGNETSPEVGSADCSTKALRSQLDWKAMVQCFDDYVPEDDDIDYNLSRFMNGPATALEPLGARGRLVNFTALARHLMPLEAGRARTVEFRQARGTLDHNDIAHWVDFCTGLVQLAHALSGDESRFSARFEGWDDLISSGPGKKNGIDVFDLMADIGLCGEAIRYWEERVDRYQNCETGGPLDRTDLEDEIASLKRDGDWAGEQEEDFDLCGNYEEDSDECVLARLQVHEILSWNAESLVE
;
A
#
# COMPACT_ATOMS: atom_id res chain seq x y z
N MET A 1 33.92 -34.71 24.05
CA MET A 1 32.83 -34.69 23.03
C MET A 1 33.49 -34.48 21.68
N PRO A 2 33.23 -35.33 20.67
CA PRO A 2 34.02 -35.36 19.46
C PRO A 2 33.66 -34.20 18.53
N SER A 3 34.70 -33.65 17.91
CA SER A 3 34.64 -32.58 16.92
C SER A 3 33.85 -33.02 15.70
N ILE A 4 32.72 -32.36 15.44
CA ILE A 4 32.05 -32.42 14.16
C ILE A 4 32.94 -31.69 13.14
N GLN A 5 33.29 -32.41 12.09
CA GLN A 5 34.36 -32.10 11.16
C GLN A 5 34.00 -30.93 10.23
N ALA A 6 34.97 -30.07 9.95
CA ALA A 6 34.92 -29.00 8.95
C ALA A 6 34.50 -29.46 7.53
N GLY A 7 34.44 -30.77 7.27
CA GLY A 7 33.94 -31.35 6.03
C GLY A 7 32.42 -31.25 5.84
N GLU A 8 31.61 -31.25 6.91
CA GLU A 8 30.15 -31.07 6.80
C GLU A 8 29.78 -29.63 6.44
N LYS A 9 30.51 -28.64 6.98
CA LYS A 9 30.34 -27.23 6.58
C LYS A 9 30.64 -26.99 5.10
N ALA A 10 31.69 -27.62 4.57
CA ALA A 10 32.04 -27.48 3.15
C ALA A 10 31.01 -28.16 2.22
N ALA A 11 30.41 -29.28 2.65
CA ALA A 11 29.38 -29.98 1.90
C ALA A 11 28.02 -29.26 1.90
N ILE A 12 27.70 -28.50 2.96
CA ILE A 12 26.51 -27.64 3.03
C ILE A 12 26.68 -26.42 2.14
N VAL A 13 27.84 -25.75 2.17
CA VAL A 13 28.15 -24.60 1.30
C VAL A 13 28.11 -24.98 -0.18
N LEU A 14 28.61 -26.16 -0.56
CA LEU A 14 28.55 -26.66 -1.95
C LEU A 14 27.13 -26.99 -2.42
N LYS A 15 26.16 -27.25 -1.52
CA LYS A 15 24.74 -27.43 -1.87
C LYS A 15 23.98 -26.11 -2.04
N VAL A 16 24.51 -25.01 -1.52
CA VAL A 16 23.91 -23.67 -1.67
C VAL A 16 24.28 -23.03 -3.02
N ASP A 17 25.43 -23.40 -3.61
CA ASP A 17 25.90 -22.93 -4.92
C ASP A 17 25.24 -23.61 -6.14
N GLU A 18 24.42 -24.65 -5.94
CA GLU A 18 23.49 -25.11 -6.99
C GLU A 18 22.36 -24.10 -7.09
N GLY A 19 22.56 -23.09 -7.94
CA GLY A 19 21.63 -21.98 -8.15
C GLY A 19 20.17 -22.43 -8.14
N ILE A 20 19.35 -21.74 -7.34
CA ILE A 20 17.92 -22.03 -7.27
C ILE A 20 17.35 -21.80 -8.66
N SER A 21 17.01 -22.89 -9.35
CA SER A 21 16.18 -22.79 -10.53
C SER A 21 14.76 -22.48 -10.05
N VAL A 22 14.42 -21.20 -9.99
CA VAL A 22 13.04 -20.71 -9.83
C VAL A 22 12.28 -21.00 -11.14
N ASN A 23 12.26 -22.25 -11.58
CA ASN A 23 11.44 -22.72 -12.69
C ASN A 23 10.14 -23.30 -12.13
N SER A 24 9.40 -22.47 -11.40
CA SER A 24 7.96 -22.69 -11.28
C SER A 24 7.37 -22.49 -12.68
N SER A 25 7.01 -23.60 -13.34
CA SER A 25 6.33 -23.57 -14.65
C SER A 25 4.94 -22.91 -14.59
N LYS A 26 4.45 -22.60 -13.38
CA LYS A 26 3.16 -21.99 -13.13
C LYS A 26 3.33 -20.47 -13.00
N GLY A 27 2.77 -19.73 -13.94
CA GLY A 27 2.65 -18.28 -13.81
C GLY A 27 1.73 -17.91 -12.65
N LEU A 28 1.89 -16.68 -12.15
CA LEU A 28 1.08 -16.14 -11.08
C LEU A 28 0.10 -15.13 -11.65
N SER A 29 -1.10 -15.09 -11.08
CA SER A 29 -2.02 -13.97 -11.29
C SER A 29 -1.61 -12.79 -10.43
N TYR A 30 -1.76 -11.58 -10.96
CA TYR A 30 -1.50 -10.35 -10.21
C TYR A 30 -2.40 -9.21 -10.67
N GLY A 31 -2.57 -8.18 -9.84
CA GLY A 31 -3.18 -6.90 -10.19
C GLY A 31 -2.29 -5.75 -9.73
N ILE A 32 -2.49 -4.57 -10.30
CA ILE A 32 -1.81 -3.35 -9.88
C ILE A 32 -2.79 -2.24 -9.54
N GLU A 33 -2.42 -1.41 -8.57
CA GLU A 33 -3.10 -0.16 -8.23
C GLU A 33 -2.09 0.98 -8.38
N LEU A 34 -2.38 1.94 -9.25
CA LEU A 34 -1.56 3.13 -9.47
C LEU A 34 -2.24 4.33 -8.82
N GLU A 35 -1.65 4.86 -7.76
CA GLU A 35 -2.11 6.12 -7.18
C GLU A 35 -1.42 7.30 -7.86
N LEU A 36 -2.17 8.36 -8.15
CA LEU A 36 -1.67 9.58 -8.79
C LEU A 36 -2.51 10.79 -8.39
N VAL A 37 -1.93 11.98 -8.52
CA VAL A 37 -2.68 13.23 -8.47
C VAL A 37 -3.03 13.65 -9.89
N PHE A 38 -4.30 13.92 -10.13
CA PHE A 38 -4.79 14.36 -11.44
C PHE A 38 -5.18 15.82 -11.41
N ALA A 39 -4.55 16.64 -12.26
CA ALA A 39 -4.90 18.04 -12.43
C ALA A 39 -5.86 18.24 -13.61
N PHE A 40 -6.86 19.11 -13.40
CA PHE A 40 -7.87 19.45 -14.38
C PHE A 40 -8.22 20.94 -14.34
N HIS A 41 -8.68 21.47 -15.47
CA HIS A 41 -9.09 22.86 -15.60
C HIS A 41 -10.59 23.03 -15.29
N GLU A 42 -10.96 24.17 -14.74
CA GLU A 42 -12.33 24.52 -14.37
C GLU A 42 -13.33 24.35 -15.54
N SER A 43 -12.89 24.65 -16.77
CA SER A 43 -13.76 24.51 -17.95
C SER A 43 -14.13 23.06 -18.23
N GLU A 44 -13.28 22.10 -17.87
CA GLU A 44 -13.52 20.68 -18.13
C GLU A 44 -14.59 20.15 -17.18
N LEU A 45 -14.56 20.56 -15.92
CA LEU A 45 -15.67 20.31 -14.99
C LEU A 45 -17.00 20.88 -15.50
N ARG A 46 -16.98 22.09 -16.07
CA ARG A 46 -18.19 22.75 -16.59
C ARG A 46 -18.73 22.11 -17.86
N ASN A 47 -17.86 21.51 -18.67
CA ASN A 47 -18.21 20.91 -19.96
C ASN A 47 -18.44 19.40 -19.87
N ASN A 48 -18.19 18.78 -18.72
CA ASN A 48 -18.30 17.34 -18.52
C ASN A 48 -19.78 16.88 -18.67
N PRO A 49 -20.04 15.81 -19.44
CA PRO A 49 -21.39 15.29 -19.68
C PRO A 49 -22.02 14.52 -18.51
N SER A 50 -21.22 14.09 -17.51
CA SER A 50 -21.73 13.72 -16.18
C SER A 50 -22.49 14.93 -15.60
N PRO A 51 -23.45 14.81 -14.65
CA PRO A 51 -24.12 15.96 -14.01
C PRO A 51 -23.18 16.87 -13.16
N ALA A 52 -21.92 16.94 -13.57
CA ALA A 52 -20.70 17.47 -12.97
C ALA A 52 -20.72 18.95 -12.61
N LEU A 53 -21.81 19.64 -12.91
CA LEU A 53 -22.28 20.92 -12.40
C LEU A 53 -23.59 21.12 -13.15
N SER A 54 -24.69 20.53 -12.66
CA SER A 54 -26.01 20.84 -13.22
C SER A 54 -26.17 22.37 -13.32
N PRO A 55 -27.02 22.91 -14.24
CA PRO A 55 -27.12 24.36 -14.43
C PRO A 55 -27.33 25.17 -13.14
N GLY A 56 -27.86 24.55 -12.09
CA GLY A 56 -28.06 25.11 -10.75
C GLY A 56 -26.92 24.94 -9.74
N MET A 57 -25.76 24.38 -10.11
CA MET A 57 -24.58 24.21 -9.25
C MET A 57 -23.42 25.14 -9.68
N GLU A 58 -22.61 25.57 -8.72
CA GLU A 58 -21.36 26.31 -8.93
C GLU A 58 -20.18 25.67 -8.20
N ILE A 59 -18.97 26.06 -8.61
CA ILE A 59 -17.71 25.63 -8.03
C ILE A 59 -17.41 26.52 -6.82
N ALA A 60 -17.29 25.90 -5.65
CA ALA A 60 -16.85 26.54 -4.43
C ALA A 60 -15.33 26.36 -4.29
N LYS A 61 -14.59 27.45 -4.48
CA LYS A 61 -13.12 27.50 -4.33
C LYS A 61 -12.75 27.96 -2.92
N ASP A 62 -11.48 27.83 -2.57
CA ASP A 62 -10.90 28.32 -1.31
C ASP A 62 -11.65 27.82 -0.06
N LEU A 63 -11.91 26.50 -0.03
CA LEU A 63 -12.60 25.86 1.09
C LEU A 63 -11.81 26.05 2.40
N SER A 64 -12.49 26.42 3.48
CA SER A 64 -11.83 26.58 4.79
C SER A 64 -11.21 25.27 5.26
N LEU A 65 -10.08 25.36 5.97
CA LEU A 65 -9.42 24.18 6.55
C LEU A 65 -10.37 23.35 7.43
N SER A 66 -11.25 24.02 8.18
CA SER A 66 -12.28 23.36 9.01
C SER A 66 -13.22 22.48 8.17
N LEU A 67 -13.65 22.95 7.00
CA LEU A 67 -14.51 22.20 6.10
C LEU A 67 -13.74 21.05 5.44
N ARG A 68 -12.52 21.32 4.97
CA ARG A 68 -11.64 20.32 4.33
C ARG A 68 -11.33 19.13 5.25
N ARG A 69 -11.31 19.35 6.57
CA ARG A 69 -11.12 18.31 7.60
C ARG A 69 -12.35 17.49 7.94
N THR A 70 -13.54 17.88 7.50
CA THR A 70 -14.74 17.10 7.76
C THR A 70 -14.65 15.74 7.06
N ALA A 71 -15.32 14.72 7.63
CA ALA A 71 -15.37 13.38 7.05
C ALA A 71 -15.94 13.36 5.63
N ALA A 72 -16.71 14.37 5.21
CA ALA A 72 -17.18 14.47 3.83
C ALA A 72 -16.02 14.70 2.83
N PHE A 73 -14.98 15.43 3.23
CA PHE A 73 -13.85 15.81 2.38
C PHE A 73 -12.62 14.94 2.62
N THR A 74 -12.28 14.69 3.89
CA THR A 74 -11.13 13.88 4.31
C THR A 74 -11.64 12.67 5.10
N ILE A 75 -11.78 11.52 4.44
CA ILE A 75 -12.34 10.30 5.05
C ILE A 75 -11.29 9.54 5.88
N VAL A 76 -10.00 9.70 5.58
CA VAL A 76 -8.96 8.88 6.20
C VAL A 76 -8.72 9.34 7.64
N ARG A 77 -9.32 8.60 8.58
CA ARG A 77 -9.00 8.69 10.01
C ARG A 77 -7.55 8.26 10.20
N GLY A 78 -6.79 9.05 10.96
CA GLY A 78 -5.42 8.68 11.34
C GLY A 78 -4.33 9.09 10.35
N THR A 79 -4.62 9.71 9.20
CA THR A 79 -3.57 10.37 8.39
C THR A 79 -3.68 11.89 8.55
N PRO A 80 -3.25 12.45 9.71
CA PRO A 80 -3.56 13.83 10.08
C PRO A 80 -3.03 14.91 9.13
N LEU A 81 -2.25 14.49 8.13
CA LEU A 81 -1.50 15.34 7.22
C LEU A 81 -2.09 15.32 5.80
N HIS A 82 -2.92 14.33 5.49
CA HIS A 82 -3.48 14.16 4.15
C HIS A 82 -4.87 14.79 4.17
N ILE A 83 -4.90 16.13 4.08
CA ILE A 83 -6.14 16.90 4.06
C ILE A 83 -6.55 17.13 2.61
N TYR A 84 -7.84 17.02 2.34
CA TYR A 84 -8.42 17.37 1.05
C TYR A 84 -8.05 18.81 0.66
N ASN A 85 -7.45 19.00 -0.51
CA ASN A 85 -6.97 20.31 -0.99
C ASN A 85 -7.65 20.78 -2.28
N SER A 86 -8.75 20.13 -2.63
CA SER A 86 -9.46 20.38 -3.87
C SER A 86 -10.66 21.33 -3.64
N TRP A 87 -11.33 21.73 -4.70
CA TRP A 87 -12.54 22.54 -4.65
C TRP A 87 -13.77 21.72 -4.25
N GLY A 88 -14.89 22.40 -4.04
CA GLY A 88 -16.20 21.78 -3.81
C GLY A 88 -17.24 22.23 -4.82
N LYS A 89 -18.44 21.67 -4.71
CA LYS A 89 -19.64 22.04 -5.46
C LYS A 89 -20.75 22.49 -4.52
N ARG A 90 -21.51 23.52 -4.90
CA ARG A 90 -22.68 23.98 -4.13
C ARG A 90 -23.79 24.53 -5.04
N PRO A 91 -25.05 24.59 -4.59
CA PRO A 91 -26.12 25.20 -5.37
C PRO A 91 -25.92 26.71 -5.58
N LYS A 92 -26.10 27.19 -6.82
CA LYS A 92 -26.02 28.63 -7.17
C LYS A 92 -27.03 29.50 -6.43
N HIS A 93 -28.20 28.93 -6.12
CA HIS A 93 -29.29 29.66 -5.48
C HIS A 93 -29.14 29.76 -3.96
N ASP A 94 -28.17 29.05 -3.39
CA ASP A 94 -27.89 29.06 -1.95
C ASP A 94 -26.39 29.22 -1.70
N PRO A 95 -25.88 30.46 -1.60
CA PRO A 95 -24.46 30.71 -1.32
C PRO A 95 -24.04 30.26 0.09
N TYR A 96 -24.98 29.97 0.98
CA TYR A 96 -24.74 29.51 2.35
C TYR A 96 -24.75 27.98 2.46
N ALA A 97 -25.15 27.27 1.41
CA ALA A 97 -25.08 25.82 1.37
C ALA A 97 -23.63 25.37 1.58
N VAL A 98 -23.45 24.37 2.46
CA VAL A 98 -22.16 23.74 2.70
C VAL A 98 -21.69 23.08 1.40
N PRO A 99 -20.49 23.44 0.89
CA PRO A 99 -19.94 22.78 -0.30
C PRO A 99 -19.79 21.28 -0.10
N ALA A 100 -20.10 20.51 -1.15
CA ALA A 100 -19.88 19.07 -1.22
C ALA A 100 -18.58 18.76 -1.99
N PRO A 101 -17.91 17.62 -1.70
CA PRO A 101 -16.74 17.17 -2.47
C PRO A 101 -17.11 16.74 -3.89
N TYR A 102 -16.09 16.52 -4.72
CA TYR A 102 -16.26 15.78 -5.96
C TYR A 102 -16.67 14.32 -5.70
N THR A 103 -17.48 13.83 -6.64
CA THR A 103 -17.92 12.43 -6.77
C THR A 103 -17.15 11.77 -7.91
N THR A 104 -17.76 11.59 -9.10
CA THR A 104 -17.13 10.97 -10.28
C THR A 104 -16.62 11.97 -11.32
N GLU A 105 -16.78 13.28 -11.08
CA GLU A 105 -16.48 14.31 -12.08
C GLU A 105 -15.01 14.28 -12.55
N PRO A 106 -14.00 14.30 -11.66
CA PRO A 106 -12.60 14.26 -12.09
C PRO A 106 -12.22 12.96 -12.80
N GLN A 107 -12.77 11.82 -12.38
CA GLN A 107 -12.55 10.51 -13.01
C GLN A 107 -13.08 10.51 -14.44
N GLN A 108 -14.25 11.12 -14.66
CA GLN A 108 -14.82 11.26 -16.01
C GLN A 108 -13.98 12.19 -16.89
N ILE A 109 -13.42 13.27 -16.33
CA ILE A 109 -12.47 14.12 -17.07
C ILE A 109 -11.27 13.30 -17.50
N LEU A 110 -10.63 12.56 -16.58
CA LEU A 110 -9.50 11.69 -16.91
C LEU A 110 -9.87 10.65 -17.97
N PHE A 111 -11.04 10.01 -17.85
CA PHE A 111 -11.53 9.06 -18.83
C PHE A 111 -11.68 9.68 -20.23
N ASP A 112 -12.20 10.91 -20.31
CA ASP A 112 -12.36 11.63 -21.58
C ASP A 112 -11.00 12.01 -22.21
N HIS A 113 -9.95 12.17 -21.39
CA HIS A 113 -8.56 12.36 -21.84
C HIS A 113 -7.91 11.08 -22.38
N LEU A 114 -8.49 9.91 -22.16
CA LEU A 114 -8.00 8.66 -22.74
C LEU A 114 -8.25 8.67 -24.26
N THR A 115 -7.31 9.24 -25.01
CA THR A 115 -7.40 9.50 -26.47
C THR A 115 -7.64 8.27 -27.36
N ASN A 116 -7.48 7.05 -26.84
CA ASN A 116 -7.65 5.82 -27.59
C ASN A 116 -9.00 5.18 -27.27
N LYS A 117 -9.91 5.13 -28.26
CA LYS A 117 -11.25 4.52 -28.11
C LYS A 117 -11.20 3.05 -27.70
N ASP A 118 -10.20 2.30 -28.17
CA ASP A 118 -10.00 0.90 -27.78
C ASP A 118 -9.52 0.78 -26.33
N LEU A 119 -8.81 1.80 -25.83
CA LEU A 119 -8.40 1.89 -24.44
C LEU A 119 -9.58 2.27 -23.55
N MET A 120 -10.35 3.31 -23.92
CA MET A 120 -11.57 3.72 -23.20
C MET A 120 -12.55 2.56 -23.03
N ALA A 121 -12.70 1.73 -24.06
CA ALA A 121 -13.55 0.55 -24.02
C ALA A 121 -13.10 -0.51 -23.00
N ARG A 122 -11.95 -0.35 -22.33
CA ARG A 122 -11.43 -1.22 -21.26
C ARG A 122 -11.54 -0.61 -19.86
N PHE A 123 -12.01 0.63 -19.72
CA PHE A 123 -12.13 1.31 -18.44
C PHE A 123 -13.58 1.39 -17.96
N ASP A 124 -13.76 1.32 -16.64
CA ASP A 124 -14.97 1.74 -15.94
C ASP A 124 -14.62 2.86 -14.95
N ILE A 125 -15.52 3.83 -14.80
CA ILE A 125 -15.41 4.87 -13.78
C ILE A 125 -16.22 4.44 -12.58
N ARG A 126 -15.64 4.59 -11.40
CA ARG A 126 -16.34 4.40 -10.14
C ARG A 126 -16.03 5.58 -9.22
N ASP A 127 -17.01 5.97 -8.43
CA ASP A 127 -16.70 6.71 -7.21
C ASP A 127 -16.04 5.74 -6.22
N THR A 128 -16.10 6.03 -4.94
CA THR A 128 -15.78 5.06 -3.92
C THR A 128 -16.72 3.87 -3.94
N MET A 129 -16.16 2.72 -4.29
CA MET A 129 -16.88 1.45 -4.20
C MET A 129 -17.15 1.09 -2.75
N THR A 130 -18.43 0.87 -2.44
CA THR A 130 -18.85 0.22 -1.20
C THR A 130 -18.28 -1.19 -1.12
N TRP A 131 -18.26 -1.74 0.09
CA TRP A 131 -17.83 -3.12 0.28
C TRP A 131 -18.70 -4.12 -0.52
N LYS A 132 -20.00 -3.86 -0.66
CA LYS A 132 -20.91 -4.70 -1.48
C LYS A 132 -20.52 -4.69 -2.95
N GLU A 133 -20.18 -3.52 -3.49
CA GLU A 133 -19.75 -3.39 -4.89
C GLU A 133 -18.41 -4.09 -5.11
N LYS A 134 -17.45 -3.93 -4.20
CA LYS A 134 -16.15 -4.63 -4.26
C LYS A 134 -16.30 -6.15 -4.25
N ALA A 135 -17.28 -6.71 -3.53
CA ALA A 135 -17.51 -8.16 -3.48
C ALA A 135 -18.00 -8.75 -4.82
N HIS A 136 -18.68 -7.96 -5.64
CA HIS A 136 -19.21 -8.39 -6.94
C HIS A 136 -18.33 -7.93 -8.13
N GLN A 137 -17.26 -7.19 -7.84
CA GLN A 137 -16.36 -6.67 -8.86
C GLN A 137 -15.50 -7.80 -9.43
N ASN A 138 -15.59 -8.02 -10.73
CA ASN A 138 -14.89 -9.13 -11.40
C ASN A 138 -13.54 -8.74 -12.02
N TYR A 139 -13.07 -7.50 -11.80
CA TYR A 139 -11.77 -6.97 -12.25
C TYR A 139 -11.39 -7.40 -13.67
N LYS A 140 -12.35 -7.30 -14.62
CA LYS A 140 -12.13 -7.58 -16.05
C LYS A 140 -11.71 -6.37 -16.85
N ARG A 141 -11.85 -5.19 -16.26
CA ARG A 141 -11.65 -3.87 -16.86
C ARG A 141 -10.83 -3.03 -15.89
N TRP A 142 -10.10 -2.07 -16.42
CA TRP A 142 -9.44 -1.06 -15.60
C TRP A 142 -10.47 -0.20 -14.89
N LEU A 143 -10.17 0.23 -13.68
CA LEU A 143 -11.03 1.12 -12.90
C LEU A 143 -10.33 2.45 -12.69
N ILE A 144 -11.09 3.54 -12.80
CA ILE A 144 -10.68 4.86 -12.29
C ILE A 144 -11.52 5.12 -11.04
N THR A 145 -10.87 5.19 -9.90
CA THR A 145 -11.47 5.40 -8.58
C THR A 145 -10.94 6.65 -7.93
N LYS A 146 -11.72 7.24 -7.02
CA LYS A 146 -11.22 8.24 -6.09
C LYS A 146 -10.34 7.56 -5.04
N ASP A 147 -9.14 8.06 -4.84
CA ASP A 147 -8.28 7.62 -3.75
C ASP A 147 -8.42 8.59 -2.57
N TYR A 148 -8.61 8.06 -1.37
CA TYR A 148 -8.72 8.89 -0.17
C TYR A 148 -7.40 9.09 0.57
N THR A 149 -6.43 8.21 0.33
CA THR A 149 -5.10 8.27 0.92
C THR A 149 -4.19 9.24 0.18
N VAL A 150 -4.52 9.57 -1.07
CA VAL A 150 -3.85 10.61 -1.86
C VAL A 150 -4.69 11.88 -1.90
N CYS A 151 -4.10 12.99 -1.46
CA CYS A 151 -4.71 14.29 -1.60
C CYS A 151 -4.19 14.99 -2.86
N GLY A 152 -5.07 15.78 -3.50
CA GLY A 152 -4.64 16.74 -4.51
C GLY A 152 -3.65 17.75 -3.94
N VAL A 153 -2.90 18.42 -4.81
CA VAL A 153 -2.13 19.60 -4.43
C VAL A 153 -3.01 20.82 -4.68
N GLY A 154 -3.11 21.72 -3.69
CA GLY A 154 -3.91 22.92 -3.84
C GLY A 154 -3.49 23.74 -5.07
N SER A 155 -4.43 24.51 -5.65
CA SER A 155 -4.24 25.24 -6.92
C SER A 155 -2.96 26.10 -6.98
N HIS A 156 -2.51 26.62 -5.83
CA HIS A 156 -1.31 27.43 -5.70
C HIS A 156 0.01 26.64 -5.87
N ASN A 157 -0.01 25.34 -5.58
CA ASN A 157 1.16 24.44 -5.65
C ASN A 157 1.29 23.73 -7.00
N LEU A 158 0.21 23.64 -7.78
CA LEU A 158 0.22 22.98 -9.08
C LEU A 158 1.35 23.43 -10.04
N PRO A 159 1.76 24.71 -10.09
CA PRO A 159 2.89 25.14 -10.90
C PRO A 159 4.21 24.41 -10.64
N GLU A 160 4.46 23.95 -9.42
CA GLU A 160 5.67 23.20 -9.08
C GLU A 160 5.69 21.81 -9.73
N TRP A 161 4.49 21.24 -9.95
CA TRP A 161 4.30 19.90 -10.49
C TRP A 161 4.05 19.91 -11.99
N LEU A 162 3.35 20.93 -12.49
CA LEU A 162 2.95 21.10 -13.88
C LEU A 162 3.25 22.54 -14.34
N PRO A 163 4.53 22.90 -14.55
CA PRO A 163 4.93 24.29 -14.86
C PRO A 163 4.23 24.87 -16.10
N ASN A 164 3.87 24.00 -17.06
CA ASN A 164 3.20 24.39 -18.30
C ASN A 164 1.79 24.97 -18.10
N ILE A 165 1.14 24.76 -16.95
CA ILE A 165 -0.19 25.35 -16.67
C ILE A 165 -0.13 26.86 -16.43
N VAL A 166 1.04 27.38 -16.01
CA VAL A 166 1.26 28.80 -15.74
C VAL A 166 1.41 29.56 -17.06
N ASP A 167 2.18 29.00 -18.00
CA ASP A 167 2.46 29.59 -19.31
C ASP A 167 1.24 29.64 -20.23
N ALA A 168 0.24 28.78 -19.99
CA ALA A 168 -1.04 28.81 -20.72
C ALA A 168 -1.89 30.06 -20.41
N SER A 169 -1.53 30.85 -19.38
CA SER A 169 -2.26 32.03 -18.96
C SER A 169 -1.41 33.30 -19.11
N ASN A 170 -1.92 34.30 -19.85
CA ASN A 170 -1.30 35.64 -19.93
C ASN A 170 -1.29 36.40 -18.58
N HIS A 171 -1.74 35.76 -17.49
CA HIS A 171 -1.83 36.30 -16.14
C HIS A 171 -1.59 35.17 -15.12
N PRO A 172 -0.36 35.02 -14.59
CA PRO A 172 0.04 33.88 -13.75
C PRO A 172 -0.90 33.62 -12.56
N LYS A 173 -1.36 34.69 -11.90
CA LYS A 173 -2.28 34.60 -10.75
C LYS A 173 -3.72 34.24 -11.13
N ARG A 174 -4.17 34.52 -12.36
CA ARG A 174 -5.50 34.14 -12.85
C ARG A 174 -5.52 32.74 -13.45
N GLY A 175 -4.42 32.32 -14.09
CA GLY A 175 -4.28 30.95 -14.59
C GLY A 175 -4.35 29.92 -13.48
N GLN A 176 -3.58 30.10 -12.40
CA GLN A 176 -3.56 29.19 -11.26
C GLN A 176 -4.94 28.99 -10.61
N ALA A 177 -5.75 30.05 -10.51
CA ALA A 177 -7.09 30.01 -9.92
C ALA A 177 -8.11 29.20 -10.74
N SER A 178 -7.78 28.79 -11.97
CA SER A 178 -8.65 28.00 -12.85
C SER A 178 -8.25 26.52 -12.93
N TRP A 179 -7.28 26.08 -12.13
CA TRP A 179 -6.87 24.67 -12.04
C TRP A 179 -7.07 24.11 -10.64
N ASP A 180 -7.42 22.84 -10.58
CA ASP A 180 -7.49 22.08 -9.35
C ASP A 180 -6.90 20.69 -9.55
N SER A 181 -6.74 19.93 -8.46
CA SER A 181 -6.32 18.54 -8.55
C SER A 181 -6.91 17.65 -7.47
N ILE A 182 -6.95 16.35 -7.75
CA ILE A 182 -7.47 15.33 -6.83
C ILE A 182 -6.62 14.06 -6.88
N GLY A 183 -6.55 13.32 -5.78
CA GLY A 183 -5.98 11.97 -5.76
C GLY A 183 -6.92 10.97 -6.42
N LEU A 184 -6.38 10.18 -7.36
CA LEU A 184 -7.06 9.11 -8.05
C LEU A 184 -6.26 7.82 -7.92
N GLU A 185 -6.97 6.71 -8.04
CA GLU A 185 -6.40 5.36 -8.11
C GLU A 185 -6.84 4.71 -9.43
N ILE A 186 -5.88 4.07 -10.10
CA ILE A 186 -6.10 3.33 -11.34
C ILE A 186 -5.83 1.85 -11.07
N VAL A 187 -6.90 1.06 -11.05
CA VAL A 187 -6.84 -0.37 -10.70
C VAL A 187 -6.89 -1.22 -11.95
N SER A 188 -5.94 -2.15 -12.10
CA SER A 188 -5.90 -3.03 -13.25
C SER A 188 -6.92 -4.16 -13.19
N PRO A 189 -7.27 -4.75 -14.35
CA PRO A 189 -7.83 -6.08 -14.35
C PRO A 189 -6.84 -7.12 -13.81
N VAL A 190 -7.32 -8.33 -13.54
CA VAL A 190 -6.45 -9.45 -13.15
C VAL A 190 -5.56 -9.85 -14.33
N MET A 191 -4.25 -9.73 -14.13
CA MET A 191 -3.19 -10.06 -15.06
C MET A 191 -2.51 -11.38 -14.67
N HIS A 192 -1.60 -11.84 -15.52
CA HIS A 192 -0.86 -13.09 -15.37
C HIS A 192 0.57 -12.93 -15.89
N THR A 193 1.56 -13.42 -15.13
CA THR A 193 3.00 -13.17 -15.40
C THR A 193 3.47 -13.71 -16.74
N GLN A 194 2.89 -14.81 -17.22
CA GLN A 194 3.26 -15.43 -18.51
C GLN A 194 2.65 -14.72 -19.74
N ARG A 195 1.80 -13.71 -19.56
CA ARG A 195 1.14 -13.02 -20.68
C ARG A 195 1.82 -11.68 -20.95
N ALA A 196 2.76 -11.68 -21.89
CA ALA A 196 3.47 -10.46 -22.33
C ALA A 196 2.53 -9.33 -22.80
N ALA A 197 1.33 -9.65 -23.27
CA ALA A 197 0.31 -8.66 -23.63
C ALA A 197 -0.10 -7.76 -22.46
N ASN A 198 -0.12 -8.29 -21.22
CA ASN A 198 -0.50 -7.53 -20.04
C ASN A 198 0.52 -6.41 -19.75
N ARG A 199 1.82 -6.67 -19.94
CA ARG A 199 2.87 -5.64 -19.78
C ARG A 199 2.73 -4.52 -20.82
N ARG A 200 2.42 -4.88 -22.07
CA ARG A 200 2.13 -3.89 -23.12
C ARG A 200 0.90 -3.06 -22.78
N GLU A 201 -0.14 -3.69 -22.25
CA GLU A 201 -1.35 -2.99 -21.83
C GLU A 201 -1.09 -1.99 -20.69
N ILE A 202 -0.30 -2.38 -19.67
CA ILE A 202 0.15 -1.45 -18.62
C ILE A 202 0.89 -0.27 -19.25
N GLN A 203 1.83 -0.53 -20.17
CA GLN A 203 2.58 0.53 -20.85
C GLN A 203 1.65 1.48 -21.62
N GLU A 204 0.67 0.96 -22.35
CA GLU A 204 -0.33 1.75 -23.09
C GLU A 204 -1.15 2.64 -22.14
N VAL A 205 -1.62 2.10 -21.01
CA VAL A 205 -2.38 2.83 -20.00
C VAL A 205 -1.53 3.94 -19.39
N VAL A 206 -0.34 3.61 -18.91
CA VAL A 206 0.56 4.54 -18.24
C VAL A 206 0.96 5.68 -19.18
N GLN A 207 1.28 5.37 -20.44
CA GLN A 207 1.55 6.40 -21.44
C GLN A 207 0.33 7.29 -21.71
N ALA A 208 -0.89 6.77 -21.63
CA ALA A 208 -2.10 7.58 -21.75
C ALA A 208 -2.29 8.51 -20.54
N LEU A 209 -2.00 8.04 -19.32
CA LEU A 209 -2.06 8.84 -18.09
C LEU A 209 -1.02 9.97 -18.06
N GLN A 210 0.14 9.76 -18.70
CA GLN A 210 1.22 10.74 -18.79
C GLN A 210 0.96 11.86 -19.82
N LYS A 211 0.14 11.62 -20.84
CA LYS A 211 0.05 12.52 -22.01
C LYS A 211 -0.56 13.87 -21.64
N PRO A 212 0.21 14.97 -21.69
CA PRO A 212 -0.30 16.30 -21.42
C PRO A 212 -0.81 16.91 -22.73
N GLY A 213 -2.03 16.58 -23.11
CA GLY A 213 -2.75 17.32 -24.13
C GLY A 213 -3.44 18.51 -23.48
N ASN A 214 -2.78 19.68 -23.42
CA ASN A 214 -3.30 20.97 -22.91
C ASN A 214 -3.10 21.30 -21.42
N GLY A 215 -2.07 20.75 -20.77
CA GLY A 215 -1.73 21.10 -19.37
C GLY A 215 -2.50 20.31 -18.31
N THR A 216 -3.38 19.40 -18.72
CA THR A 216 -3.98 18.35 -17.89
C THR A 216 -3.07 17.14 -17.81
N GLY A 217 -3.02 16.45 -16.67
CA GLY A 217 -2.18 15.26 -16.55
C GLY A 217 -2.13 14.68 -15.14
N GLY A 218 -1.86 13.38 -15.08
CA GLY A 218 -1.48 12.71 -13.85
C GLY A 218 -0.03 13.01 -13.47
N PHE A 219 0.23 13.28 -12.20
CA PHE A 219 1.57 13.40 -11.65
C PHE A 219 1.66 12.70 -10.29
N ILE A 220 2.89 12.47 -9.84
CA ILE A 220 3.17 11.65 -8.65
C ILE A 220 3.72 12.53 -7.53
N THR A 221 3.01 12.54 -6.40
CA THR A 221 3.49 13.10 -5.13
C THR A 221 4.08 11.99 -4.25
N ASN A 222 4.66 12.33 -3.11
CA ASN A 222 5.19 11.40 -2.12
C ASN A 222 4.09 10.70 -1.30
N GLN A 223 2.84 11.16 -1.43
CA GLN A 223 1.67 10.47 -0.91
C GLN A 223 1.31 9.27 -1.79
N CYS A 224 1.50 9.40 -3.11
CA CYS A 224 1.13 8.38 -4.08
C CYS A 224 1.95 7.10 -3.88
N GLY A 225 1.24 5.97 -3.80
CA GLY A 225 1.74 4.61 -3.79
C GLY A 225 1.58 3.89 -5.14
N PHE A 226 2.31 2.79 -5.26
CA PHE A 226 2.10 1.82 -6.32
C PHE A 226 2.00 0.44 -5.67
N HIS A 227 0.84 -0.18 -5.79
CA HIS A 227 0.57 -1.47 -5.16
C HIS A 227 0.58 -2.61 -6.16
N VAL A 228 1.13 -3.75 -5.75
CA VAL A 228 1.07 -5.00 -6.51
C VAL A 228 0.35 -6.05 -5.66
N HIS A 229 -0.75 -6.57 -6.18
CA HIS A 229 -1.52 -7.64 -5.55
C HIS A 229 -1.15 -8.92 -6.25
N VAL A 230 -0.45 -9.82 -5.55
CA VAL A 230 -0.10 -11.14 -6.10
C VAL A 230 -1.08 -12.17 -5.55
N GLU A 231 -1.53 -13.11 -6.37
CA GLU A 231 -2.36 -14.22 -5.89
C GLU A 231 -1.69 -14.92 -4.70
N ALA A 232 -2.45 -15.15 -3.64
CA ALA A 232 -1.90 -15.76 -2.45
C ALA A 232 -1.69 -17.26 -2.67
N PRO A 233 -0.52 -17.82 -2.29
CA PRO A 233 -0.33 -19.26 -2.24
C PRO A 233 -1.45 -19.96 -1.45
N THR A 234 -1.81 -21.15 -1.89
CA THR A 234 -2.79 -22.01 -1.20
C THR A 234 -2.14 -22.96 -0.20
N ASP A 235 -0.83 -23.19 -0.35
CA ASP A 235 -0.07 -24.02 0.58
C ASP A 235 0.35 -23.17 1.80
N PRO A 236 -0.08 -23.55 3.03
CA PRO A 236 0.30 -22.91 4.28
C PRO A 236 1.81 -22.68 4.43
N LYS A 237 2.63 -23.65 4.02
CA LYS A 237 4.09 -23.58 4.16
C LYS A 237 4.69 -22.48 3.31
N VAL A 238 4.17 -22.31 2.09
CA VAL A 238 4.60 -21.24 1.18
C VAL A 238 4.26 -19.87 1.76
N LEU A 239 3.07 -19.71 2.35
CA LEU A 239 2.67 -18.46 2.97
C LEU A 239 3.58 -18.09 4.16
N LYS A 240 3.90 -19.07 5.01
CA LYS A 240 4.83 -18.87 6.13
C LYS A 240 6.22 -18.51 5.64
N THR A 241 6.74 -19.21 4.63
CA THR A 241 8.02 -18.89 4.01
C THR A 241 8.03 -17.46 3.43
N LEU A 242 6.97 -17.06 2.72
CA LEU A 242 6.85 -15.71 2.17
C LEU A 242 6.83 -14.65 3.28
N ALA A 243 6.04 -14.87 4.33
CA ALA A 243 5.97 -13.96 5.47
C ALA A 243 7.32 -13.80 6.18
N LEU A 244 8.04 -14.90 6.41
CA LEU A 244 9.38 -14.86 6.99
C LEU A 244 10.40 -14.17 6.08
N LEU A 245 10.36 -14.37 4.75
CA LEU A 245 11.19 -13.60 3.81
C LEU A 245 10.92 -12.10 3.94
N ILE A 246 9.65 -11.69 4.01
CA ILE A 246 9.28 -10.29 4.20
C ILE A 246 9.78 -9.77 5.54
N LEU A 247 9.55 -10.48 6.64
CA LEU A 247 10.00 -10.08 7.97
C LEU A 247 11.52 -9.94 8.03
N VAL A 248 12.28 -10.83 7.38
CA VAL A 248 13.75 -10.75 7.39
C VAL A 248 14.27 -9.62 6.51
N TYR A 249 13.74 -9.48 5.29
CA TYR A 249 14.23 -8.53 4.30
C TYR A 249 13.50 -7.18 4.29
N GLU A 250 12.53 -6.93 5.18
CA GLU A 250 11.68 -5.73 5.13
C GLU A 250 12.45 -4.41 4.95
N GLU A 251 13.49 -4.19 5.75
CA GLU A 251 14.32 -2.98 5.68
C GLU A 251 15.12 -2.90 4.38
N GLU A 252 15.64 -4.03 3.92
CA GLU A 252 16.39 -4.18 2.66
C GLU A 252 15.51 -3.99 1.43
N ILE A 253 14.26 -4.46 1.46
CA ILE A 253 13.25 -4.20 0.42
C ILE A 253 12.83 -2.73 0.45
N SER A 254 12.65 -2.15 1.65
CA SER A 254 12.29 -0.74 1.79
C SER A 254 13.35 0.20 1.22
N ARG A 255 14.62 -0.20 1.23
CA ARG A 255 15.74 0.52 0.61
C ARG A 255 15.62 0.64 -0.92
N LEU A 256 14.85 -0.23 -1.58
CA LEU A 256 14.55 -0.15 -3.01
C LEU A 256 13.64 1.05 -3.36
N HIS A 257 13.14 1.76 -2.37
CA HIS A 257 12.19 2.85 -2.51
C HIS A 257 12.72 4.12 -1.82
N PRO A 258 12.27 5.31 -2.26
CA PRO A 258 12.71 6.56 -1.67
C PRO A 258 12.36 6.66 -0.17
N PRO A 259 13.10 7.45 0.61
CA PRO A 259 12.89 7.59 2.05
C PRO A 259 11.43 7.88 2.44
N CYS A 260 10.70 8.64 1.62
CA CYS A 260 9.30 8.96 1.87
C CYS A 260 8.36 7.75 2.00
N ARG A 261 8.77 6.56 1.53
CA ARG A 261 8.01 5.31 1.63
C ARG A 261 8.48 4.36 2.73
N GLN A 262 9.47 4.77 3.54
CA GLN A 262 9.97 3.97 4.65
C GLN A 262 9.10 4.18 5.90
N PRO A 263 8.82 3.15 6.72
CA PRO A 263 7.91 3.26 7.87
C PRO A 263 8.23 4.35 8.89
N SER A 264 9.49 4.74 9.02
CA SER A 264 9.93 5.80 9.94
C SER A 264 9.69 7.22 9.41
N HIS A 265 9.32 7.35 8.13
CA HIS A 265 9.14 8.63 7.49
C HIS A 265 7.77 9.26 7.80
N PRO A 266 7.66 10.58 8.01
CA PRO A 266 6.38 11.23 8.30
C PRO A 266 5.27 11.03 7.24
N CYS A 267 5.61 10.79 5.96
CA CYS A 267 4.65 10.43 4.90
C CYS A 267 4.07 9.02 5.03
N ALA A 268 4.83 8.11 5.65
CA ALA A 268 4.46 6.71 5.78
C ALA A 268 3.53 6.47 6.98
N GLY A 269 3.44 7.44 7.91
CA GLY A 269 2.65 7.32 9.14
C GLY A 269 1.22 6.86 8.87
N ASN A 270 0.81 5.79 9.56
CA ASN A 270 -0.52 5.16 9.48
C ASN A 270 -0.93 4.58 8.11
N ASN A 271 -0.07 4.69 7.07
CA ASN A 271 -0.33 4.15 5.73
C ASN A 271 0.67 3.06 5.31
N LEU A 272 1.90 3.09 5.82
CA LEU A 272 3.02 2.21 5.43
C LEU A 272 3.87 1.85 6.65
N GLU A 273 3.29 1.12 7.58
CA GLU A 273 3.98 0.69 8.78
C GLU A 273 4.64 -0.68 8.62
N SER A 274 5.60 -0.96 9.50
CA SER A 274 6.34 -2.23 9.52
C SER A 274 5.43 -3.45 9.74
N ASN A 275 5.69 -4.56 9.03
CA ASN A 275 5.10 -5.86 9.32
C ASN A 275 5.70 -6.52 10.56
N ARG A 276 6.82 -6.01 11.07
CA ARG A 276 7.55 -6.55 12.23
C ARG A 276 7.00 -6.07 13.58
N GLN A 277 5.92 -5.30 13.62
CA GLN A 277 5.39 -4.74 14.87
C GLN A 277 5.16 -5.82 15.95
N MET A 278 4.60 -6.97 15.57
CA MET A 278 4.32 -8.09 16.47
C MET A 278 5.58 -8.77 17.07
N LEU A 279 6.76 -8.55 16.48
CA LEU A 279 8.03 -9.10 16.98
C LEU A 279 8.70 -8.22 18.04
N THR A 280 8.21 -7.00 18.25
CA THR A 280 8.83 -6.05 19.18
C THR A 280 8.51 -6.42 20.64
N ALA A 281 9.41 -6.09 21.58
CA ALA A 281 9.24 -6.43 23.01
C ALA A 281 7.92 -5.93 23.63
N LYS A 282 7.40 -4.79 23.16
CA LYS A 282 6.15 -4.19 23.63
C LYS A 282 4.94 -5.09 23.37
N HIS A 283 4.89 -5.74 22.20
CA HIS A 283 3.79 -6.64 21.84
C HIS A 283 3.95 -8.06 22.40
N ARG A 284 5.18 -8.47 22.75
CA ARG A 284 5.45 -9.78 23.37
C ARG A 284 5.07 -9.87 24.85
N SER A 285 4.95 -8.74 25.57
CA SER A 285 4.75 -8.75 27.03
C SER A 285 3.29 -8.88 27.49
N GLY A 286 2.32 -8.86 26.57
CA GLY A 286 0.89 -9.13 26.83
C GLY A 286 0.17 -8.19 27.82
N ASN A 287 0.84 -7.15 28.33
CA ASN A 287 0.44 -6.40 29.52
C ASN A 287 0.01 -4.94 29.29
N GLU A 288 -0.20 -4.50 28.05
CA GLU A 288 -0.66 -3.13 27.78
C GLU A 288 -2.05 -3.10 27.15
N THR A 289 -2.98 -2.47 27.89
CA THR A 289 -4.28 -2.03 27.41
C THR A 289 -4.07 -0.87 26.45
N SER A 290 -4.26 -1.14 25.16
CA SER A 290 -4.11 -0.25 23.99
C SER A 290 -2.72 -0.31 23.36
N PRO A 291 -2.58 -0.97 22.20
CA PRO A 291 -1.34 -0.91 21.44
C PRO A 291 -1.15 0.52 20.92
N GLU A 292 -0.13 1.24 21.39
CA GLU A 292 0.34 2.43 20.65
C GLU A 292 1.02 1.92 19.38
N VAL A 293 0.24 1.87 18.30
CA VAL A 293 0.68 1.56 16.95
C VAL A 293 1.67 2.64 16.51
N GLY A 294 2.82 2.23 15.95
CA GLY A 294 3.78 3.15 15.31
C GLY A 294 4.95 3.67 16.16
N SER A 295 5.07 3.34 17.45
CA SER A 295 6.18 3.84 18.30
C SER A 295 7.38 2.88 18.45
N ALA A 296 7.26 1.65 17.96
CA ALA A 296 8.27 0.61 18.16
C ALA A 296 9.35 0.63 17.08
N ASP A 297 10.63 0.57 17.48
CA ASP A 297 11.76 0.43 16.56
C ASP A 297 11.75 -1.00 15.95
N CYS A 298 11.35 -1.06 14.68
CA CYS A 298 11.25 -2.29 13.89
C CYS A 298 12.47 -2.51 12.96
N SER A 299 13.56 -1.75 13.16
CA SER A 299 14.79 -1.91 12.37
C SER A 299 15.39 -3.31 12.56
N THR A 300 16.14 -3.77 11.57
CA THR A 300 16.83 -5.08 11.64
C THR A 300 17.81 -5.10 12.82
N LYS A 301 18.46 -3.96 13.10
CA LYS A 301 19.34 -3.78 14.25
C LYS A 301 18.59 -3.97 15.58
N ALA A 302 17.44 -3.33 15.75
CA ALA A 302 16.65 -3.43 16.97
C ALA A 302 16.11 -4.84 17.19
N LEU A 303 15.60 -5.49 16.14
CA LEU A 303 15.11 -6.87 16.25
C LEU A 303 16.21 -7.86 16.61
N ARG A 304 17.37 -7.81 15.93
CA ARG A 304 18.49 -8.72 16.20
C ARG A 304 19.08 -8.56 17.61
N SER A 305 18.97 -7.38 18.20
CA SER A 305 19.37 -7.17 19.60
C SER A 305 18.45 -7.85 20.62
N GLN A 306 17.24 -8.25 20.20
CA GLN A 306 16.18 -8.78 21.05
C GLN A 306 15.82 -10.24 20.74
N LEU A 307 16.06 -10.70 19.52
CA LEU A 307 15.66 -11.99 18.99
C LEU A 307 16.77 -12.55 18.10
N ASP A 308 17.31 -13.69 18.51
CA ASP A 308 18.06 -14.55 17.60
C ASP A 308 17.11 -15.17 16.55
N TRP A 309 17.68 -15.74 15.49
CA TRP A 309 16.90 -16.31 14.38
C TRP A 309 15.88 -17.34 14.87
N LYS A 310 16.32 -18.24 15.76
CA LYS A 310 15.49 -19.32 16.27
C LYS A 310 14.32 -18.80 17.10
N ALA A 311 14.55 -17.80 17.93
CA ALA A 311 13.53 -17.16 18.74
C ALA A 311 12.53 -16.38 17.88
N MET A 312 12.98 -15.74 16.79
CA MET A 312 12.07 -15.10 15.83
C MET A 312 11.14 -16.12 15.17
N VAL A 313 11.71 -17.20 14.62
CA VAL A 313 10.92 -18.27 13.97
C VAL A 313 9.96 -18.91 14.96
N GLN A 314 10.42 -19.22 16.17
CA GLN A 314 9.54 -19.78 17.21
C GLN A 314 8.38 -18.82 17.55
N CYS A 315 8.67 -17.52 17.74
CA CYS A 315 7.63 -16.53 18.01
C CYS A 315 6.60 -16.43 16.88
N PHE A 316 7.05 -16.56 15.63
CA PHE A 316 6.18 -16.58 14.46
C PHE A 316 5.33 -17.87 14.41
N ASP A 317 5.96 -19.02 14.60
CA ASP A 317 5.29 -20.33 14.55
C ASP A 317 4.29 -20.53 15.69
N ASP A 318 4.59 -20.02 16.89
CA ASP A 318 3.69 -20.06 18.04
C ASP A 318 2.41 -19.26 17.79
N TYR A 319 2.50 -18.16 17.04
CA TYR A 319 1.35 -17.33 16.70
C TYR A 319 0.64 -17.81 15.42
N VAL A 320 1.39 -18.36 14.47
CA VAL A 320 0.91 -18.79 13.15
C VAL A 320 1.12 -20.31 13.00
N PRO A 321 0.34 -21.13 13.73
CA PRO A 321 0.36 -22.58 13.55
C PRO A 321 -0.07 -22.97 12.13
N GLU A 322 0.40 -24.14 11.66
CA GLU A 322 -0.04 -24.74 10.40
C GLU A 322 -1.35 -25.51 10.60
N ASP A 323 -2.43 -24.78 10.88
CA ASP A 323 -3.78 -25.32 11.06
C ASP A 323 -4.81 -24.63 10.14
N ASP A 324 -6.09 -24.96 10.32
CA ASP A 324 -7.19 -24.44 9.51
C ASP A 324 -7.37 -22.91 9.67
N ASP A 325 -6.82 -22.31 10.73
CA ASP A 325 -6.91 -20.87 11.03
C ASP A 325 -5.69 -20.09 10.52
N ILE A 326 -4.78 -20.72 9.76
CA ILE A 326 -3.53 -20.07 9.33
C ILE A 326 -3.75 -18.73 8.62
N ASP A 327 -4.72 -18.62 7.71
CA ASP A 327 -4.98 -17.37 6.99
C ASP A 327 -5.39 -16.24 7.95
N TYR A 328 -6.15 -16.57 9.00
CA TYR A 328 -6.56 -15.63 10.06
C TYR A 328 -5.36 -15.22 10.93
N ASN A 329 -4.61 -16.20 11.43
CA ASN A 329 -3.46 -15.99 12.30
C ASN A 329 -2.35 -15.22 11.57
N LEU A 330 -2.06 -15.58 10.32
CA LEU A 330 -1.07 -14.90 9.50
C LEU A 330 -1.47 -13.47 9.17
N SER A 331 -2.74 -13.23 8.84
CA SER A 331 -3.25 -11.87 8.65
C SER A 331 -3.03 -11.02 9.91
N ARG A 332 -3.43 -11.54 11.08
CA ARG A 332 -3.28 -10.82 12.36
C ARG A 332 -1.84 -10.62 12.80
N PHE A 333 -0.94 -11.54 12.46
CA PHE A 333 0.48 -11.37 12.77
C PHE A 333 1.10 -10.31 11.87
N MET A 334 0.96 -10.45 10.54
CA MET A 334 1.60 -9.58 9.56
C MET A 334 0.98 -8.18 9.55
N ASN A 335 -0.31 -8.05 9.87
CA ASN A 335 -1.00 -6.77 9.99
C ASN A 335 -1.22 -6.31 11.42
N GLY A 336 -0.70 -7.05 12.40
CA GLY A 336 -0.89 -6.73 13.81
C GLY A 336 -0.34 -5.36 14.21
N PRO A 337 -0.86 -4.76 15.28
CA PRO A 337 -1.84 -5.33 16.19
C PRO A 337 -3.29 -5.21 15.67
N ALA A 338 -4.11 -6.21 15.98
CA ALA A 338 -5.54 -6.17 15.68
C ALA A 338 -6.32 -5.40 16.77
N THR A 339 -7.38 -4.70 16.36
CA THR A 339 -8.25 -3.92 17.23
C THR A 339 -9.70 -4.35 17.05
N ALA A 340 -10.62 -3.80 17.86
CA ALA A 340 -12.05 -4.04 17.68
C ALA A 340 -12.58 -3.52 16.33
N LEU A 341 -11.97 -2.47 15.78
CA LEU A 341 -12.32 -1.88 14.49
C LEU A 341 -11.61 -2.59 13.32
N GLU A 342 -10.41 -3.12 13.57
CA GLU A 342 -9.58 -3.81 12.59
C GLU A 342 -9.21 -5.21 13.10
N PRO A 343 -10.13 -6.19 13.03
CA PRO A 343 -9.95 -7.50 13.65
C PRO A 343 -8.86 -8.36 12.98
N LEU A 344 -8.44 -8.01 11.76
CA LEU A 344 -7.31 -8.64 11.07
C LEU A 344 -6.00 -7.85 11.21
N GLY A 345 -5.99 -6.74 11.96
CA GLY A 345 -4.88 -5.80 11.97
C GLY A 345 -5.02 -4.66 10.96
N ALA A 346 -4.12 -3.69 11.06
CA ALA A 346 -4.12 -2.49 10.25
C ALA A 346 -3.72 -2.80 8.80
N ARG A 347 -4.48 -2.27 7.84
CA ARG A 347 -4.20 -2.47 6.40
C ARG A 347 -2.99 -1.69 5.91
N GLY A 348 -2.64 -0.60 6.60
CA GLY A 348 -1.51 0.29 6.30
C GLY A 348 -0.16 -0.32 6.67
N ARG A 349 0.15 -1.52 6.16
CA ARG A 349 1.45 -2.17 6.31
C ARG A 349 2.22 -2.10 5.00
N LEU A 350 3.54 -2.27 5.06
CA LEU A 350 4.39 -2.40 3.88
C LEU A 350 3.93 -3.55 2.97
N VAL A 351 3.59 -4.70 3.55
CA VAL A 351 2.92 -5.80 2.84
C VAL A 351 1.64 -6.18 3.57
N ASN A 352 0.49 -6.09 2.91
CA ASN A 352 -0.81 -6.32 3.50
C ASN A 352 -1.28 -7.78 3.25
N PHE A 353 -1.52 -8.51 4.34
CA PHE A 353 -1.98 -9.90 4.35
C PHE A 353 -3.47 -10.03 4.69
N THR A 354 -4.17 -8.95 5.04
CA THR A 354 -5.60 -9.02 5.44
C THR A 354 -6.51 -9.65 4.39
N ALA A 355 -6.09 -9.65 3.11
CA ALA A 355 -6.82 -10.29 2.03
C ALA A 355 -6.86 -11.83 2.11
N LEU A 356 -6.00 -12.47 2.90
CA LEU A 356 -5.99 -13.93 3.11
C LEU A 356 -7.25 -14.39 3.86
N ALA A 357 -7.55 -13.75 4.98
CA ALA A 357 -8.65 -14.12 5.87
C ALA A 357 -10.03 -13.62 5.40
N ARG A 358 -10.14 -12.96 4.25
CA ARG A 358 -11.42 -12.42 3.73
C ARG A 358 -12.48 -13.49 3.51
N HIS A 359 -12.06 -14.70 3.15
CA HIS A 359 -12.98 -15.81 2.94
C HIS A 359 -13.69 -16.27 4.23
N LEU A 360 -13.12 -15.93 5.40
CA LEU A 360 -13.72 -16.16 6.72
C LEU A 360 -14.75 -15.09 7.09
N MET A 361 -14.84 -14.00 6.31
CA MET A 361 -15.78 -12.92 6.53
C MET A 361 -16.98 -13.09 5.58
N PRO A 362 -18.22 -13.26 6.10
CA PRO A 362 -19.40 -13.47 5.26
C PRO A 362 -19.60 -12.40 4.18
N LEU A 363 -19.24 -11.15 4.48
CA LEU A 363 -19.39 -10.01 3.58
C LEU A 363 -18.29 -9.90 2.52
N GLU A 364 -17.22 -10.68 2.64
CA GLU A 364 -16.08 -10.69 1.71
C GLU A 364 -15.82 -12.07 1.07
N ALA A 365 -16.66 -13.06 1.40
CA ALA A 365 -16.63 -14.39 0.83
C ALA A 365 -16.77 -14.32 -0.70
N GLY A 366 -15.76 -14.81 -1.42
CA GLY A 366 -15.69 -14.77 -2.89
C GLY A 366 -14.75 -13.72 -3.48
N ARG A 367 -14.17 -12.83 -2.66
CA ARG A 367 -13.09 -11.95 -3.12
C ARG A 367 -11.76 -12.71 -3.30
N ALA A 368 -10.88 -12.16 -4.13
CA ALA A 368 -9.56 -12.73 -4.36
C ALA A 368 -8.72 -12.73 -3.06
N ARG A 369 -8.09 -13.88 -2.78
CA ARG A 369 -6.99 -13.99 -1.81
C ARG A 369 -5.71 -13.50 -2.46
N THR A 370 -5.15 -12.42 -1.94
CA THR A 370 -3.91 -11.82 -2.45
C THR A 370 -2.97 -11.46 -1.32
N VAL A 371 -1.68 -11.33 -1.62
CA VAL A 371 -0.71 -10.60 -0.82
C VAL A 371 -0.45 -9.28 -1.53
N GLU A 372 -0.59 -8.17 -0.82
CA GLU A 372 -0.54 -6.82 -1.40
C GLU A 372 0.74 -6.10 -0.97
N PHE A 373 1.61 -5.82 -1.93
CA PHE A 373 2.88 -5.12 -1.72
C PHE A 373 2.68 -3.62 -1.92
N ARG A 374 2.84 -2.82 -0.85
CA ARG A 374 2.48 -1.38 -0.82
C ARG A 374 3.70 -0.44 -0.74
N GLN A 375 4.90 -1.01 -0.67
CA GLN A 375 6.15 -0.27 -0.40
C GLN A 375 6.54 0.72 -1.52
N ALA A 376 6.20 0.42 -2.77
CA ALA A 376 6.64 1.25 -3.89
C ALA A 376 5.97 2.63 -3.88
N ARG A 377 6.77 3.65 -4.21
CA ARG A 377 6.26 4.98 -4.53
C ARG A 377 5.45 4.89 -5.82
N GLY A 378 4.40 5.69 -5.91
CA GLY A 378 3.64 5.90 -7.13
C GLY A 378 4.57 6.19 -8.30
N THR A 379 4.19 5.74 -9.49
CA THR A 379 5.00 5.92 -10.69
C THR A 379 4.11 5.87 -11.92
N LEU A 380 4.50 6.66 -12.92
CA LEU A 380 3.96 6.56 -14.27
C LEU A 380 5.07 6.11 -15.23
N ASP A 381 6.16 5.51 -14.74
CA ASP A 381 7.15 4.85 -15.59
C ASP A 381 6.86 3.36 -15.67
N HIS A 382 6.52 2.90 -16.88
CA HIS A 382 6.29 1.48 -17.15
C HIS A 382 7.48 0.58 -16.80
N ASN A 383 8.72 1.08 -16.85
CA ASN A 383 9.89 0.31 -16.45
C ASN A 383 9.92 0.11 -14.94
N ASP A 384 9.60 1.13 -14.16
CA ASP A 384 9.49 1.01 -12.70
C ASP A 384 8.41 0.01 -12.30
N ILE A 385 7.27 0.08 -12.99
CA ILE A 385 6.16 -0.84 -12.79
C ILE A 385 6.60 -2.28 -13.09
N ALA A 386 7.26 -2.50 -14.23
CA ALA A 386 7.73 -3.81 -14.65
C ALA A 386 8.69 -4.43 -13.63
N HIS A 387 9.73 -3.70 -13.22
CA HIS A 387 10.74 -4.21 -12.30
C HIS A 387 10.17 -4.54 -10.92
N TRP A 388 9.24 -3.72 -10.40
CA TRP A 388 8.61 -4.01 -9.11
C TRP A 388 7.64 -5.19 -9.19
N VAL A 389 6.85 -5.31 -10.26
CA VAL A 389 6.00 -6.50 -10.48
C VAL A 389 6.85 -7.77 -10.57
N ASP A 390 7.98 -7.72 -11.29
CA ASP A 390 8.92 -8.85 -11.37
C ASP A 390 9.50 -9.21 -10.00
N PHE A 391 9.88 -8.21 -9.20
CA PHE A 391 10.35 -8.43 -7.83
C PHE A 391 9.27 -9.09 -6.95
N CYS A 392 8.06 -8.52 -6.88
CA CYS A 392 6.97 -9.03 -6.03
C CYS A 392 6.54 -10.45 -6.42
N THR A 393 6.32 -10.69 -7.72
CA THR A 393 5.90 -12.02 -8.20
C THR A 393 7.02 -13.04 -8.06
N GLY A 394 8.26 -12.63 -8.31
CA GLY A 394 9.45 -13.45 -8.10
C GLY A 394 9.68 -13.82 -6.64
N LEU A 395 9.40 -12.92 -5.68
CA LEU A 395 9.47 -13.21 -4.25
C LEU A 395 8.48 -14.30 -3.83
N VAL A 396 7.25 -14.28 -4.36
CA VAL A 396 6.26 -15.35 -4.13
C VAL A 396 6.71 -16.67 -4.76
N GLN A 397 7.32 -16.63 -5.96
CA GLN A 397 7.88 -17.83 -6.60
C GLN A 397 9.07 -18.40 -5.82
N LEU A 398 9.92 -17.55 -5.25
CA LEU A 398 11.01 -17.98 -4.38
C LEU A 398 10.46 -18.66 -3.12
N ALA A 399 9.41 -18.12 -2.50
CA ALA A 399 8.75 -18.75 -1.37
C ALA A 399 8.25 -20.17 -1.73
N HIS A 400 7.69 -20.36 -2.93
CA HIS A 400 7.33 -21.69 -3.43
C HIS A 400 8.53 -22.64 -3.59
N ALA A 401 9.68 -22.12 -4.02
CA ALA A 401 10.89 -22.92 -4.20
C ALA A 401 11.55 -23.31 -2.87
N LEU A 402 11.36 -22.50 -1.82
CA LEU A 402 11.95 -22.71 -0.50
C LEU A 402 10.99 -23.45 0.46
N SER A 403 9.68 -23.42 0.21
CA SER A 403 8.70 -24.08 1.07
C SER A 403 8.97 -25.58 1.16
N GLY A 404 9.09 -26.10 2.38
CA GLY A 404 9.33 -27.53 2.63
C GLY A 404 10.80 -27.95 2.71
N ASP A 405 11.76 -27.04 2.50
CA ASP A 405 13.19 -27.27 2.75
C ASP A 405 13.73 -26.27 3.79
N GLU A 406 13.44 -26.55 5.06
CA GLU A 406 13.85 -25.73 6.20
C GLU A 406 15.38 -25.55 6.27
N SER A 407 16.14 -26.54 5.80
CA SER A 407 17.60 -26.47 5.76
C SER A 407 18.09 -25.43 4.76
N ARG A 408 17.53 -25.42 3.54
CA ARG A 408 17.85 -24.42 2.52
C ARG A 408 17.33 -23.04 2.88
N PHE A 409 16.18 -22.96 3.55
CA PHE A 409 15.65 -21.70 4.04
C PHE A 409 16.55 -21.12 5.15
N SER A 410 16.84 -21.90 6.19
CA SER A 410 17.64 -21.46 7.34
C SER A 410 19.09 -21.13 6.99
N ALA A 411 19.69 -21.85 6.04
CA ALA A 411 21.06 -21.58 5.57
C ALA A 411 21.24 -20.13 5.07
N ARG A 412 20.18 -19.49 4.59
CA ARG A 412 20.19 -18.10 4.09
C ARG A 412 20.29 -17.06 5.19
N PHE A 413 20.00 -17.47 6.41
CA PHE A 413 20.03 -16.62 7.59
C PHE A 413 21.19 -17.01 8.51
N GLU A 414 22.11 -17.87 8.05
CA GLU A 414 23.42 -18.05 8.68
C GLU A 414 24.15 -16.70 8.72
N GLY A 415 24.09 -16.03 9.87
CA GLY A 415 24.61 -14.66 10.06
C GLY A 415 23.55 -13.64 10.50
N TRP A 416 22.29 -14.03 10.68
CA TRP A 416 21.29 -13.21 11.38
C TRP A 416 21.82 -12.77 12.76
N ASP A 417 22.46 -13.70 13.46
CA ASP A 417 23.00 -13.51 14.82
C ASP A 417 24.38 -12.80 14.84
N ASP A 418 25.03 -12.62 13.69
CA ASP A 418 26.35 -11.99 13.58
C ASP A 418 26.24 -10.45 13.61
N LEU A 419 25.81 -9.91 14.75
CA LEU A 419 25.62 -8.46 14.94
C LEU A 419 26.95 -7.67 14.98
N ILE A 420 28.10 -8.33 15.15
CA ILE A 420 29.38 -7.71 15.56
C ILE A 420 30.60 -8.23 14.74
N SER A 421 30.42 -9.14 13.80
CA SER A 421 31.54 -9.71 13.03
C SER A 421 31.94 -8.89 11.79
N SER A 422 31.74 -7.58 11.78
CA SER A 422 32.22 -6.70 10.70
C SER A 422 33.70 -6.36 10.88
N GLY A 423 34.54 -7.40 10.78
CA GLY A 423 35.91 -7.21 10.30
C GLY A 423 35.87 -6.75 8.84
N PRO A 424 36.89 -6.01 8.35
CA PRO A 424 36.93 -5.59 6.96
C PRO A 424 36.89 -6.83 6.04
N GLY A 425 35.81 -6.97 5.26
CA GLY A 425 35.65 -8.03 4.26
C GLY A 425 34.59 -9.10 4.55
N LYS A 426 33.88 -9.09 5.69
CA LYS A 426 32.70 -9.95 5.89
C LYS A 426 31.43 -9.22 5.40
N LYS A 427 30.75 -9.78 4.39
CA LYS A 427 29.43 -9.31 3.93
C LYS A 427 28.45 -9.34 5.13
N ASN A 428 27.67 -8.28 5.31
CA ASN A 428 26.48 -8.34 6.15
C ASN A 428 25.57 -9.43 5.58
N GLY A 429 25.15 -10.41 6.38
CA GLY A 429 24.49 -11.63 5.89
C GLY A 429 23.08 -11.44 5.29
N ILE A 430 22.58 -10.21 5.14
CA ILE A 430 21.30 -9.93 4.49
C ILE A 430 21.53 -8.76 3.53
N ASP A 431 21.33 -9.01 2.24
CA ASP A 431 21.40 -8.01 1.18
C ASP A 431 20.27 -8.28 0.19
N VAL A 432 19.52 -7.23 -0.17
CA VAL A 432 18.45 -7.32 -1.16
C VAL A 432 18.94 -7.83 -2.53
N PHE A 433 20.20 -7.59 -2.90
CA PHE A 433 20.71 -8.03 -4.20
C PHE A 433 21.02 -9.52 -4.24
N ASP A 434 21.45 -10.10 -3.12
CA ASP A 434 21.59 -11.56 -2.99
C ASP A 434 20.17 -12.18 -3.08
N LEU A 435 19.16 -11.59 -2.42
CA LEU A 435 17.75 -12.00 -2.57
C LEU A 435 17.24 -11.90 -4.02
N MET A 436 17.59 -10.84 -4.77
CA MET A 436 17.20 -10.71 -6.17
C MET A 436 17.81 -11.79 -7.06
N ALA A 437 19.06 -12.17 -6.79
CA ALA A 437 19.71 -13.28 -7.48
C ALA A 437 18.98 -14.61 -7.19
N ASP A 438 18.52 -14.81 -5.94
CA ASP A 438 17.74 -15.98 -5.54
C ASP A 438 16.35 -16.03 -6.17
N ILE A 439 15.70 -14.86 -6.30
CA ILE A 439 14.45 -14.70 -7.05
C ILE A 439 14.65 -15.06 -8.54
N GLY A 440 15.89 -14.97 -9.05
CA GLY A 440 16.23 -15.21 -10.44
C GLY A 440 16.09 -13.98 -11.33
N LEU A 441 16.18 -12.77 -10.76
CA LEU A 441 16.24 -11.55 -11.56
C LEU A 441 17.54 -11.51 -12.38
N CYS A 442 17.44 -11.03 -13.62
CA CYS A 442 18.62 -10.91 -14.47
C CYS A 442 19.55 -9.76 -14.01
N GLY A 443 20.82 -9.80 -14.43
CA GLY A 443 21.78 -8.77 -14.06
C GLY A 443 21.39 -7.34 -14.48
N GLU A 444 20.58 -7.19 -15.54
CA GLU A 444 20.05 -5.88 -15.93
C GLU A 444 19.05 -5.34 -14.91
N ALA A 445 18.13 -6.18 -14.42
CA ALA A 445 17.16 -5.82 -13.41
C ALA A 445 17.84 -5.54 -12.05
N ILE A 446 18.86 -6.32 -11.69
CA ILE A 446 19.65 -6.08 -10.47
C ILE A 446 20.35 -4.72 -10.56
N ARG A 447 21.03 -4.43 -11.68
CA ARG A 447 21.70 -3.14 -11.90
C ARG A 447 20.72 -1.96 -11.84
N TYR A 448 19.52 -2.12 -12.40
CA TYR A 448 18.47 -1.11 -12.30
C TYR A 448 18.16 -0.77 -10.83
N TRP A 449 18.08 -1.78 -9.96
CA TRP A 449 17.84 -1.56 -8.53
C TRP A 449 19.06 -0.99 -7.81
N GLU A 450 20.28 -1.41 -8.15
CA GLU A 450 21.52 -0.83 -7.61
C GLU A 450 21.57 0.69 -7.84
N GLU A 451 21.29 1.14 -9.07
CA GLU A 451 21.25 2.56 -9.42
C GLU A 451 20.18 3.34 -8.63
N ARG A 452 19.03 2.71 -8.34
CA ARG A 452 17.98 3.33 -7.53
C ARG A 452 18.35 3.44 -6.08
N VAL A 453 18.91 2.38 -5.51
CA VAL A 453 19.34 2.39 -4.11
C VAL A 453 20.41 3.46 -3.90
N ASP A 454 21.41 3.56 -4.79
CA ASP A 454 22.42 4.61 -4.73
C ASP A 454 21.78 6.00 -4.79
N ARG A 455 20.80 6.21 -5.67
CA ARG A 455 20.04 7.48 -5.74
C ARG A 455 19.31 7.79 -4.43
N TYR A 456 18.66 6.81 -3.81
CA TYR A 456 17.86 7.02 -2.60
C TYR A 456 18.72 7.18 -1.35
N GLN A 457 19.86 6.51 -1.27
CA GLN A 457 20.80 6.67 -0.15
C GLN A 457 21.50 8.03 -0.16
N ASN A 458 21.70 8.61 -1.35
CA ASN A 458 22.37 9.89 -1.53
C ASN A 458 21.41 11.06 -1.76
N CYS A 459 20.09 10.89 -1.55
CA CYS A 459 19.15 11.98 -1.76
C CYS A 459 19.24 13.04 -0.66
N GLU A 460 18.96 14.29 -1.02
CA GLU A 460 18.95 15.40 -0.06
C GLU A 460 17.74 15.30 0.87
N THR A 461 17.97 15.43 2.19
CA THR A 461 16.90 15.50 3.19
C THR A 461 15.96 16.67 2.90
N GLY A 462 14.66 16.42 2.87
CA GLY A 462 13.64 17.38 2.46
C GLY A 462 13.60 17.67 0.95
N GLY A 463 14.39 16.96 0.14
CA GLY A 463 14.34 17.02 -1.31
C GLY A 463 13.12 16.31 -1.90
N PRO A 464 12.97 16.27 -3.24
CA PRO A 464 11.79 15.68 -3.90
C PRO A 464 11.48 14.22 -3.53
N LEU A 465 12.47 13.46 -3.04
CA LEU A 465 12.34 12.05 -2.65
C LEU A 465 12.09 11.85 -1.14
N ASP A 466 12.13 12.92 -0.35
CA ASP A 466 12.05 12.89 1.12
C ASP A 466 11.06 13.92 1.70
N ARG A 467 10.60 14.89 0.91
CA ARG A 467 9.64 15.90 1.40
C ARG A 467 8.26 15.32 1.66
N THR A 468 7.50 16.00 2.53
CA THR A 468 6.17 15.54 2.96
C THR A 468 5.01 15.90 2.05
N ASP A 469 5.22 16.75 1.05
CA ASP A 469 4.21 17.27 0.13
C ASP A 469 2.94 17.81 0.84
N LEU A 470 3.11 18.41 2.02
CA LEU A 470 2.05 19.07 2.77
C LEU A 470 1.91 20.52 2.35
N GLU A 471 0.68 21.04 2.40
CA GLU A 471 0.45 22.49 2.25
C GLU A 471 1.12 23.27 3.39
N ASP A 472 1.61 24.48 3.08
CA ASP A 472 2.27 25.36 4.05
C ASP A 472 1.40 25.66 5.27
N GLU A 473 0.09 25.85 5.08
CA GLU A 473 -0.87 26.10 6.18
C GLU A 473 -0.91 24.93 7.17
N ILE A 474 -0.82 23.70 6.67
CA ILE A 474 -0.77 22.47 7.48
C ILE A 474 0.61 22.35 8.14
N ALA A 475 1.67 22.66 7.40
CA ALA A 475 3.04 22.65 7.91
C ALA A 475 3.26 23.67 9.03
N SER A 476 2.61 24.84 8.99
CA SER A 476 2.66 25.83 10.08
C SER A 476 1.98 25.33 11.36
N LEU A 477 0.81 24.69 11.26
CA LEU A 477 0.10 24.16 12.44
C LEU A 477 0.92 23.10 13.18
N LYS A 478 1.74 22.33 12.47
CA LYS A 478 2.71 21.42 13.09
C LYS A 478 3.81 22.14 13.88
N ARG A 479 4.32 23.25 13.35
CA ARG A 479 5.44 23.99 13.96
C ARG A 479 5.02 24.68 15.25
N ASP A 480 3.77 25.13 15.32
CA ASP A 480 3.28 25.94 16.43
C ASP A 480 2.80 25.11 17.64
N GLY A 481 2.93 23.78 17.60
CA GLY A 481 2.58 22.90 18.73
C GLY A 481 1.08 22.78 19.01
N ASP A 482 0.24 23.50 18.26
CA ASP A 482 -1.23 23.37 18.24
C ASP A 482 -1.70 22.04 17.63
N TRP A 483 -0.78 21.24 17.09
CA TRP A 483 -0.99 19.80 16.89
C TRP A 483 -0.87 19.03 18.21
N ALA A 484 -1.51 19.51 19.27
CA ALA A 484 -2.04 18.57 20.26
C ALA A 484 -3.16 17.86 19.54
N GLY A 485 -3.15 16.52 19.50
CA GLY A 485 -4.39 15.81 19.22
C GLY A 485 -5.37 16.28 20.27
N GLU A 486 -6.21 17.26 19.93
CA GLU A 486 -7.35 17.64 20.76
C GLU A 486 -8.04 16.30 21.03
N GLN A 487 -8.10 15.97 22.32
CA GLN A 487 -8.87 14.83 22.80
C GLN A 487 -10.17 14.83 21.99
N GLU A 488 -10.45 13.70 21.33
CA GLU A 488 -11.76 13.47 20.75
C GLU A 488 -12.77 13.68 21.89
N GLU A 489 -13.28 14.91 22.02
CA GLU A 489 -14.60 15.09 22.59
C GLU A 489 -15.49 14.30 21.65
N ASP A 490 -16.01 13.19 22.18
CA ASP A 490 -17.04 12.35 21.57
C ASP A 490 -18.14 13.25 21.01
N PHE A 491 -17.97 13.70 19.77
CA PHE A 491 -19.03 14.25 18.98
C PHE A 491 -19.85 13.04 18.57
N ASP A 492 -20.85 12.76 19.41
CA ASP A 492 -21.90 11.79 19.19
C ASP A 492 -22.65 12.14 17.91
N LEU A 493 -22.09 11.70 16.78
CA LEU A 493 -22.69 11.73 15.46
C LEU A 493 -23.30 10.35 15.18
N CYS A 494 -24.10 9.83 16.12
CA CYS A 494 -25.26 9.00 15.80
C CYS A 494 -26.34 9.90 15.17
N GLY A 495 -26.02 10.48 14.01
CA GLY A 495 -26.95 11.25 13.19
C GLY A 495 -27.53 10.37 12.10
N ASN A 496 -28.50 9.52 12.47
CA ASN A 496 -29.52 8.90 11.60
C ASN A 496 -29.09 8.59 10.15
N TYR A 497 -28.22 7.60 9.97
CA TYR A 497 -28.48 6.65 8.89
C TYR A 497 -29.42 5.62 9.49
N GLU A 498 -30.66 5.53 8.97
CA GLU A 498 -31.59 4.47 9.35
C GLU A 498 -30.90 3.12 9.17
N GLU A 499 -30.46 2.56 10.29
CA GLU A 499 -29.95 1.21 10.40
C GLU A 499 -31.13 0.25 10.21
N ASP A 500 -31.16 -0.46 9.07
CA ASP A 500 -31.75 -1.79 9.02
C ASP A 500 -30.90 -2.69 9.95
N SER A 501 -31.21 -2.57 11.23
CA SER A 501 -30.58 -3.18 12.39
C SER A 501 -31.33 -4.47 12.71
N ASP A 502 -30.87 -5.58 12.14
CA ASP A 502 -31.13 -6.93 12.67
C ASP A 502 -30.01 -7.92 12.26
N GLU A 503 -29.36 -7.74 11.10
CA GLU A 503 -28.30 -8.68 10.64
C GLU A 503 -26.92 -8.46 11.28
N CYS A 504 -26.58 -7.23 11.71
CA CYS A 504 -25.25 -6.92 12.24
C CYS A 504 -25.03 -7.44 13.68
N VAL A 505 -26.12 -7.56 14.45
CA VAL A 505 -26.10 -8.18 15.79
C VAL A 505 -26.04 -9.72 15.67
N LEU A 506 -26.70 -10.30 14.66
CA LEU A 506 -26.65 -11.74 14.39
C LEU A 506 -25.26 -12.21 13.92
N ALA A 507 -24.55 -11.41 13.11
CA ALA A 507 -23.17 -11.71 12.71
C ALA A 507 -22.17 -11.65 13.88
N ARG A 508 -22.39 -10.75 14.86
CA ARG A 508 -21.57 -10.65 16.08
C ARG A 508 -21.78 -11.82 17.04
N LEU A 509 -22.98 -12.40 17.09
CA LEU A 509 -23.28 -13.56 17.92
C LEU A 509 -22.83 -14.89 17.27
N GLN A 510 -22.94 -15.03 15.94
CA GLN A 510 -22.53 -16.26 15.25
C GLN A 510 -21.02 -16.52 15.27
N VAL A 511 -20.17 -15.49 15.21
CA VAL A 511 -18.71 -15.68 15.28
C VAL A 511 -18.26 -16.12 16.68
N HIS A 512 -18.99 -15.72 17.73
CA HIS A 512 -18.71 -16.14 19.11
C HIS A 512 -19.32 -17.50 19.48
N GLU A 513 -20.42 -17.91 18.84
CA GLU A 513 -21.04 -19.25 19.01
C GLU A 513 -20.34 -20.35 18.20
N ILE A 514 -19.79 -20.06 17.03
CA ILE A 514 -19.08 -21.08 16.20
C ILE A 514 -17.76 -21.50 16.86
N LEU A 515 -17.11 -20.63 17.65
CA LEU A 515 -15.87 -20.95 18.36
C LEU A 515 -16.10 -21.63 19.74
N SER A 516 -17.32 -21.59 20.28
CA SER A 516 -17.64 -22.25 21.57
C SER A 516 -18.22 -23.66 21.43
N TRP A 517 -18.57 -24.10 20.21
CA TRP A 517 -19.15 -25.44 19.96
C TRP A 517 -18.12 -26.56 19.69
N ASN A 518 -16.83 -26.26 19.53
CA ASN A 518 -15.80 -27.27 19.24
C ASN A 518 -15.02 -27.77 20.47
N ALA A 519 -15.43 -27.42 21.70
CA ALA A 519 -14.73 -27.82 22.92
C ALA A 519 -15.43 -28.87 23.81
N GLU A 520 -16.69 -29.28 23.54
CA GLU A 520 -17.45 -30.14 24.48
C GLU A 520 -18.19 -31.37 23.90
N SER A 521 -17.92 -31.84 22.66
CA SER A 521 -18.58 -33.07 22.13
C SER A 521 -17.65 -34.24 21.79
N LEU A 522 -16.57 -34.43 22.57
CA LEU A 522 -15.72 -35.62 22.52
C LEU A 522 -15.51 -36.27 23.89
N VAL A 523 -16.59 -36.48 24.66
CA VAL A 523 -16.68 -37.54 25.67
C VAL A 523 -18.15 -37.99 25.79
N GLU A 524 -18.56 -38.95 24.96
CA GLU A 524 -19.38 -40.13 25.33
C GLU A 524 -19.54 -41.08 24.13
#